data_AF-A0A940FQH3-F1
#
_entry.id   AF-A0A940FQH3-F1
#
_cell.length_a   1.000
_cell.length_b   1.000
_cell.length_c   1.000
_cell.angle_alpha   90.00
_cell.angle_beta   90.00
_cell.angle_gamma   90.00
#
_symmetry.space_group_name_H-M   'P 1'
#
loop_
_entity.id
_entity.type
_entity.pdbx_description
1 polymer ?
#
loop_
_entity_poly.entity_id
_entity_poly.type
_entity_poly.pdbx_seq_one_letter_code
_entity_poly.pdbx_strand_id
1 'polypeptide(L)'
;MEEIQAGLMESFKGRLLLNEIENADSGDQFCFLKALIQKEGIIVKIEIIQNVPLLDPFEIVDNIKRITIRDIALLKLSSICSRKALKDLYDLDLITDKYFTLAELLDMLAEKENKFNGPEYKWLFDLDEPVSPVNNVNLLLEVDNINYKSLPSRPNHSNDLLAILSPYKDLATARRSWRRKVRDLMRSRNIEMPPVKPVN
;
A
#
# COMPACT_ATOMS: atom_id res chain seq x y z
N MET A 1 -5.01 -11.18 -18.12
CA MET A 1 -5.87 -11.34 -16.93
C MET A 1 -6.93 -12.43 -17.13
N GLU A 2 -7.58 -12.49 -18.30
CA GLU A 2 -8.64 -13.48 -18.63
C GLU A 2 -8.19 -14.94 -18.47
N GLU A 3 -6.99 -15.30 -18.90
CA GLU A 3 -6.46 -16.66 -18.71
C GLU A 3 -6.37 -17.06 -17.22
N ILE A 4 -5.95 -16.11 -16.37
CA ILE A 4 -5.88 -16.33 -14.91
C ILE A 4 -7.29 -16.47 -14.33
N GLN A 5 -8.23 -15.64 -14.77
CA GLN A 5 -9.63 -15.71 -14.38
C GLN A 5 -10.23 -17.10 -14.71
N ALA A 6 -9.99 -17.60 -15.93
CA ALA A 6 -10.44 -18.92 -16.38
C ALA A 6 -9.78 -20.04 -15.55
N GLY A 7 -8.48 -19.93 -15.30
CA GLY A 7 -7.75 -20.88 -14.45
C GLY A 7 -8.28 -20.95 -13.01
N LEU A 8 -8.70 -19.81 -12.43
CA LEU A 8 -9.36 -19.79 -11.13
C LEU A 8 -10.72 -20.49 -11.16
N MET A 9 -11.54 -20.28 -12.20
CA MET A 9 -12.82 -20.96 -12.36
C MET A 9 -12.65 -22.47 -12.41
N GLU A 10 -11.70 -22.95 -13.22
CA GLU A 10 -11.44 -24.37 -13.39
C GLU A 10 -10.93 -25.01 -12.09
N SER A 11 -10.02 -24.33 -11.38
CA SER A 11 -9.36 -24.84 -10.19
C SER A 11 -10.26 -24.85 -8.95
N PHE A 12 -11.11 -23.83 -8.79
CA PHE A 12 -11.88 -23.64 -7.55
C PHE A 12 -13.36 -23.96 -7.70
N LYS A 13 -13.93 -23.97 -8.91
CA LYS A 13 -15.31 -24.39 -9.22
C LYS A 13 -16.32 -23.81 -8.22
N GLY A 14 -17.16 -24.65 -7.61
CA GLY A 14 -18.17 -24.23 -6.63
C GLY A 14 -17.65 -23.58 -5.34
N ARG A 15 -16.33 -23.49 -5.14
CA ARG A 15 -15.71 -22.74 -4.05
C ARG A 15 -15.41 -21.28 -4.42
N LEU A 16 -15.49 -20.92 -5.68
CA LEU A 16 -15.24 -19.57 -6.16
C LEU A 16 -16.53 -18.74 -6.01
N LEU A 17 -16.55 -17.86 -5.01
CA LEU A 17 -17.70 -17.01 -4.67
C LEU A 17 -17.75 -15.73 -5.52
N LEU A 18 -16.59 -15.24 -5.95
CA LEU A 18 -16.43 -14.06 -6.79
C LEU A 18 -15.23 -14.28 -7.72
N ASN A 19 -15.31 -13.77 -8.95
CA ASN A 19 -14.22 -13.82 -9.92
C ASN A 19 -14.38 -12.76 -11.00
N GLU A 20 -13.96 -11.53 -10.71
CA GLU A 20 -14.23 -10.36 -11.54
C GLU A 20 -12.93 -9.68 -11.96
N ILE A 21 -12.89 -9.21 -13.21
CA ILE A 21 -11.85 -8.29 -13.68
C ILE A 21 -12.42 -6.88 -13.51
N GLU A 22 -11.74 -6.08 -12.70
CA GLU A 22 -12.11 -4.71 -12.37
C GLU A 22 -11.30 -3.74 -13.22
N ASN A 23 -11.87 -2.57 -13.55
CA ASN A 23 -11.27 -1.53 -14.40
C ASN A 23 -10.84 -2.00 -15.81
N ALA A 24 -11.49 -3.01 -16.39
CA ALA A 24 -11.17 -3.48 -17.74
C ALA A 24 -11.20 -2.33 -18.79
N ASP A 25 -12.19 -1.43 -18.68
CA ASP A 25 -12.35 -0.30 -19.59
C ASP A 25 -11.27 0.80 -19.44
N SER A 26 -10.51 0.77 -18.34
CA SER A 26 -9.40 1.73 -18.13
C SER A 26 -8.14 1.33 -18.90
N GLY A 27 -8.08 0.11 -19.44
CA GLY A 27 -6.93 -0.47 -20.14
C GLY A 27 -6.18 -1.49 -19.29
N ASP A 28 -5.49 -2.41 -19.95
CA ASP A 28 -4.87 -3.58 -19.32
C ASP A 28 -3.98 -3.21 -18.13
N GLN A 29 -3.12 -2.21 -18.26
CA GLN A 29 -2.19 -1.82 -17.18
C GLN A 29 -2.87 -1.35 -15.88
N PHE A 30 -4.18 -1.04 -15.93
CA PHE A 30 -4.95 -0.57 -14.80
C PHE A 30 -5.99 -1.57 -14.29
N CYS A 31 -6.20 -2.68 -14.99
CA CYS A 31 -7.15 -3.70 -14.55
C CYS A 31 -6.53 -4.63 -13.50
N PHE A 32 -7.38 -5.19 -12.64
CA PHE A 32 -6.96 -6.18 -11.64
C PHE A 32 -8.02 -7.28 -11.51
N LEU A 33 -7.59 -8.50 -11.17
CA LEU A 33 -8.51 -9.59 -10.88
C LEU A 33 -8.84 -9.61 -9.39
N LYS A 34 -10.11 -9.76 -9.06
CA LYS A 34 -10.60 -9.94 -7.70
C LYS A 34 -11.37 -11.25 -7.60
N ALA A 35 -10.92 -12.12 -6.71
CA ALA A 35 -11.56 -13.40 -6.45
C ALA A 35 -11.81 -13.62 -4.96
N LEU A 36 -12.93 -14.28 -4.65
CA LEU A 36 -13.25 -14.74 -3.29
C LEU A 36 -13.38 -16.26 -3.33
N ILE A 37 -12.58 -16.95 -2.55
CA ILE A 37 -12.53 -18.42 -2.53
C ILE A 37 -12.92 -18.92 -1.15
N GLN A 38 -13.95 -19.76 -1.08
CA GLN A 38 -14.34 -20.45 0.13
C GLN A 38 -13.46 -21.68 0.36
N LYS A 39 -12.88 -21.80 1.55
CA LYS A 39 -12.14 -22.98 1.98
C LYS A 39 -12.37 -23.19 3.48
N GLU A 40 -12.81 -24.38 3.90
CA GLU A 40 -12.87 -24.76 5.32
C GLU A 40 -13.57 -23.73 6.23
N GLY A 41 -14.67 -23.14 5.75
CA GLY A 41 -15.44 -22.15 6.50
C GLY A 41 -14.85 -20.73 6.52
N ILE A 42 -13.68 -20.50 5.90
CA ILE A 42 -13.10 -19.17 5.70
C ILE A 42 -13.26 -18.72 4.25
N ILE A 43 -13.31 -17.40 4.04
CA ILE A 43 -13.27 -16.77 2.73
C ILE A 43 -11.89 -16.15 2.54
N VAL A 44 -11.18 -16.61 1.51
CA VAL A 44 -9.89 -16.09 1.10
C VAL A 44 -10.12 -15.08 -0.02
N LYS A 45 -9.72 -13.83 0.21
CA LYS A 45 -9.71 -12.80 -0.84
C LYS A 45 -8.38 -12.86 -1.59
N ILE A 46 -8.44 -12.94 -2.91
CA ILE A 46 -7.30 -12.90 -3.82
C ILE A 46 -7.45 -11.69 -4.72
N GLU A 47 -6.40 -10.87 -4.81
CA GLU A 47 -6.30 -9.74 -5.71
C GLU A 47 -5.03 -9.90 -6.54
N ILE A 48 -5.15 -9.87 -7.86
CA ILE A 48 -4.01 -9.99 -8.79
C ILE A 48 -3.88 -8.68 -9.54
N ILE A 49 -2.79 -7.97 -9.25
CA ILE A 49 -2.45 -6.67 -9.81
C ILE A 49 -1.25 -6.87 -10.74
N GLN A 50 -1.24 -6.13 -11.84
CA GLN A 50 -0.15 -6.15 -12.81
C GLN A 50 0.51 -4.79 -12.96
N ASN A 51 1.61 -4.76 -13.71
CA ASN A 51 2.41 -3.57 -13.99
C ASN A 51 2.91 -2.81 -12.76
N VAL A 52 3.07 -3.49 -11.62
CA VAL A 52 3.60 -2.86 -10.40
C VAL A 52 5.06 -2.47 -10.65
N PRO A 53 5.43 -1.18 -10.58
CA PRO A 53 6.83 -0.78 -10.73
C PRO A 53 7.62 -1.25 -9.50
N LEU A 54 8.65 -2.05 -9.71
CA LEU A 54 9.51 -2.60 -8.65
C LEU A 54 10.96 -2.20 -8.91
N LEU A 55 11.66 -1.73 -7.88
CA LEU A 55 13.07 -1.37 -7.99
C LEU A 55 13.96 -2.61 -8.06
N ASP A 56 13.65 -3.61 -7.24
CA ASP A 56 14.48 -4.77 -7.02
C ASP A 56 13.90 -6.03 -7.71
N PRO A 57 14.73 -7.01 -8.07
CA PRO A 57 14.24 -8.32 -8.49
C PRO A 57 13.53 -9.05 -7.34
N PHE A 58 12.66 -10.00 -7.68
CA PHE A 58 12.00 -10.84 -6.69
C PHE A 58 13.00 -11.65 -5.86
N GLU A 59 12.72 -11.75 -4.57
CA GLU A 59 13.37 -12.70 -3.67
C GLU A 59 12.61 -14.03 -3.68
N ILE A 60 13.32 -15.13 -3.41
CA ILE A 60 12.71 -16.44 -3.20
C ILE A 60 12.89 -16.82 -1.73
N VAL A 61 11.80 -16.98 -1.00
CA VAL A 61 11.79 -17.47 0.38
C VAL A 61 10.75 -18.56 0.51
N ASP A 62 11.15 -19.71 1.04
CA ASP A 62 10.30 -20.91 1.16
C ASP A 62 9.66 -21.33 -0.19
N ASN A 63 10.42 -21.20 -1.28
CA ASN A 63 9.97 -21.42 -2.67
C ASN A 63 8.85 -20.48 -3.14
N ILE A 64 8.59 -19.38 -2.42
CA ILE A 64 7.63 -18.34 -2.78
C ILE A 64 8.40 -17.12 -3.30
N LYS A 65 8.05 -16.66 -4.51
CA LYS A 65 8.52 -15.38 -5.04
C LYS A 65 7.85 -14.25 -4.28
N ARG A 66 8.65 -13.35 -3.72
CA ARG A 66 8.18 -12.18 -2.99
C ARG A 66 8.91 -10.92 -3.44
N ILE A 67 8.25 -9.78 -3.32
CA ILE A 67 8.89 -8.47 -3.48
C ILE A 67 9.75 -8.16 -2.24
N THR A 68 10.77 -7.32 -2.41
CA THR A 68 11.71 -6.96 -1.34
C THR A 68 11.03 -6.11 -0.27
N ILE A 69 11.60 -6.07 0.95
CA ILE A 69 11.12 -5.16 2.00
C ILE A 69 11.23 -3.70 1.57
N ARG A 70 12.23 -3.35 0.73
CA ARG A 70 12.36 -2.03 0.13
C ARG A 70 11.14 -1.70 -0.72
N ASP A 71 10.79 -2.55 -1.69
CA ASP A 71 9.62 -2.30 -2.53
C ASP A 71 8.30 -2.30 -1.74
N ILE A 72 8.15 -3.18 -0.74
CA ILE A 72 7.00 -3.16 0.17
C ILE A 72 6.88 -1.80 0.86
N ALA A 73 7.99 -1.27 1.40
CA ALA A 73 8.01 0.00 2.10
C ALA A 73 7.60 1.16 1.17
N LEU A 74 8.11 1.20 -0.05
CA LEU A 74 7.79 2.24 -1.03
C LEU A 74 6.32 2.18 -1.46
N LEU A 75 5.78 1.00 -1.72
CA LEU A 75 4.36 0.83 -2.06
C LEU A 75 3.44 1.30 -0.93
N LYS A 76 3.80 1.02 0.33
CA LYS A 76 3.06 1.50 1.50
C LYS A 76 3.17 3.01 1.67
N LEU A 77 4.34 3.58 1.39
CA LEU A 77 4.58 5.02 1.49
C LEU A 77 3.74 5.82 0.47
N SER A 78 3.58 5.29 -0.75
CA SER A 78 2.62 5.85 -1.72
C SER A 78 1.17 5.67 -1.24
N SER A 79 0.83 4.46 -0.77
CA SER A 79 -0.53 4.12 -0.34
C SER A 79 -1.04 4.96 0.84
N ILE A 80 -0.20 5.20 1.85
CA ILE A 80 -0.59 5.98 3.03
C ILE A 80 -0.91 7.44 2.67
N CYS A 81 -0.31 7.99 1.62
CA CYS A 81 -0.56 9.35 1.18
C CYS A 81 -1.88 9.47 0.41
N SER A 82 -2.20 8.50 -0.45
CA SER A 82 -3.41 8.53 -1.27
C SER A 82 -4.65 8.02 -0.51
N ARG A 83 -4.51 6.90 0.20
CA ARG A 83 -5.64 6.17 0.80
C ARG A 83 -5.72 6.27 2.32
N LYS A 84 -4.66 6.76 2.97
CA LYS A 84 -4.64 7.05 4.42
C LYS A 84 -5.01 5.84 5.30
N ALA A 85 -4.66 4.63 4.85
CA ALA A 85 -5.00 3.39 5.54
C ALA A 85 -4.16 3.19 6.82
N LEU A 86 -4.82 2.83 7.93
CA LEU A 86 -4.15 2.65 9.23
C LEU A 86 -3.19 1.46 9.26
N LYS A 87 -3.47 0.43 8.46
CA LYS A 87 -2.59 -0.74 8.32
C LYS A 87 -1.26 -0.34 7.70
N ASP A 88 -1.28 0.52 6.68
CA ASP A 88 -0.05 1.01 6.05
C ASP A 88 0.77 1.90 7.00
N LEU A 89 0.11 2.73 7.83
CA LEU A 89 0.82 3.46 8.90
C LEU A 89 1.55 2.51 9.85
N TYR A 90 0.84 1.49 10.32
CA TYR A 90 1.39 0.55 11.29
C TYR A 90 2.60 -0.19 10.71
N ASP A 91 2.46 -0.68 9.47
CA ASP A 91 3.54 -1.37 8.76
C ASP A 91 4.72 -0.44 8.48
N LEU A 92 4.50 0.83 8.12
CA LEU A 92 5.57 1.80 7.93
C LEU A 92 6.28 2.16 9.24
N ASP A 93 5.57 2.28 10.37
CA ASP A 93 6.22 2.46 11.68
C ASP A 93 7.12 1.27 12.02
N LEU A 94 6.65 0.05 11.77
CA LEU A 94 7.42 -1.17 12.00
C LEU A 94 8.64 -1.28 11.07
N ILE A 95 8.46 -1.01 9.77
CA ILE A 95 9.54 -1.01 8.79
C ILE A 95 10.59 0.03 9.18
N THR A 96 10.15 1.22 9.59
CA THR A 96 11.06 2.30 9.92
C THR A 96 11.78 2.16 11.26
N ASP A 97 11.31 1.26 12.12
CA ASP A 97 12.05 0.85 13.32
C ASP A 97 13.15 -0.17 13.02
N LYS A 98 12.97 -1.00 11.98
CA LYS A 98 13.76 -2.22 11.77
C LYS A 98 14.73 -2.17 10.60
N TYR A 99 14.36 -1.50 9.51
CA TYR A 99 15.06 -1.66 8.24
C TYR A 99 15.57 -0.35 7.64
N PHE A 100 14.76 0.72 7.67
CA PHE A 100 15.09 1.98 6.98
C PHE A 100 14.63 3.18 7.79
N THR A 101 15.37 4.28 7.78
CA THR A 101 14.85 5.56 8.26
C THR A 101 13.78 6.12 7.30
N LEU A 102 12.92 7.01 7.79
CA LEU A 102 11.94 7.67 6.92
C LEU A 102 12.62 8.54 5.83
N ALA A 103 13.78 9.13 6.14
CA ALA A 103 14.56 9.90 5.18
C ALA A 103 15.04 9.02 4.02
N GLU A 104 15.64 7.87 4.34
CA GLU A 104 16.09 6.90 3.33
C GLU A 104 14.92 6.40 2.46
N LEU A 105 13.75 6.13 3.06
CA LEU A 105 12.58 5.72 2.28
C LEU A 105 12.11 6.80 1.31
N LEU A 106 12.17 8.09 1.68
CA LEU A 106 11.82 9.17 0.75
C LEU A 106 12.83 9.32 -0.37
N ASP A 107 14.12 9.14 -0.10
CA ASP A 107 15.16 9.22 -1.12
C ASP A 107 15.03 8.05 -2.11
N MET A 108 14.73 6.84 -1.61
CA MET A 108 14.43 5.67 -2.44
C MET A 108 13.11 5.81 -3.22
N LEU A 109 12.10 6.48 -2.65
CA LEU A 109 10.86 6.77 -3.38
C LEU A 109 11.12 7.75 -4.51
N ALA A 110 11.93 8.79 -4.29
CA ALA A 110 12.34 9.73 -5.32
C ALA A 110 13.12 9.03 -6.44
N GLU A 111 14.03 8.10 -6.11
CA GLU A 111 14.70 7.25 -7.11
C GLU A 111 13.68 6.45 -7.95
N LYS A 112 12.70 5.81 -7.28
CA LYS A 112 11.65 5.02 -7.94
C LYS A 112 10.80 5.86 -8.88
N GLU A 113 10.33 7.02 -8.43
CA GLU A 113 9.53 7.96 -9.21
C GLU A 113 10.31 8.48 -10.43
N ASN A 114 11.61 8.76 -10.27
CA ASN A 114 12.46 9.18 -11.38
C ASN A 114 12.72 8.06 -12.39
N LYS A 115 12.84 6.81 -11.93
CA LYS A 115 13.07 5.64 -12.80
C LYS A 115 11.81 5.25 -13.57
N PHE A 116 10.63 5.43 -12.99
CA PHE A 116 9.35 4.95 -13.51
C PHE A 116 8.37 6.11 -13.75
N ASN A 117 8.76 7.08 -14.57
CA ASN A 117 7.95 8.28 -14.85
C ASN A 117 7.22 8.28 -16.21
N GLY A 118 7.46 7.27 -17.05
CA GLY A 118 6.82 7.09 -18.35
C GLY A 118 5.38 6.54 -18.29
N PRO A 119 4.53 6.79 -19.30
CA PRO A 119 3.17 6.25 -19.38
C PRO A 119 3.07 4.72 -19.27
N GLU A 120 4.09 4.00 -19.72
CA GLU A 120 4.21 2.54 -19.70
C GLU A 120 4.39 1.97 -18.29
N TYR A 121 4.87 2.78 -17.35
CA TYR A 121 5.04 2.39 -15.95
C TYR A 121 3.81 2.70 -15.10
N LYS A 122 2.77 3.29 -15.71
CA LYS A 122 1.53 3.57 -15.00
C LYS A 122 0.82 2.28 -14.64
N TRP A 123 0.27 2.23 -13.44
CA TRP A 123 -0.43 1.07 -12.92
C TRP A 123 -1.68 1.47 -12.15
N LEU A 124 -2.40 0.48 -11.63
CA LEU A 124 -3.71 0.61 -11.00
C LEU A 124 -3.86 1.82 -10.05
N PHE A 125 -2.84 2.12 -9.22
CA PHE A 125 -2.94 3.21 -8.24
C PHE A 125 -2.56 4.59 -8.79
N ASP A 126 -2.04 4.70 -10.01
CA ASP A 126 -1.87 6.00 -10.69
C ASP A 126 -3.19 6.56 -11.21
N LEU A 127 -4.28 5.78 -11.13
CA LEU A 127 -5.63 6.28 -11.30
C LEU A 127 -6.15 7.05 -10.08
N ASP A 128 -5.42 7.02 -8.96
CA ASP A 128 -5.73 7.84 -7.78
C ASP A 128 -5.12 9.24 -7.97
N GLU A 129 -5.60 10.24 -7.20
CA GLU A 129 -4.99 11.59 -7.28
C GLU A 129 -3.49 11.50 -6.94
N PRO A 130 -2.59 12.00 -7.82
CA PRO A 130 -1.16 11.84 -7.63
C PRO A 130 -0.71 12.65 -6.41
N VAL A 131 -0.42 11.94 -5.33
CA VAL A 131 0.11 12.50 -4.09
C VAL A 131 1.40 11.79 -3.74
N SER A 132 2.52 12.50 -3.85
CA SER A 132 3.83 11.97 -3.47
C SER A 132 4.35 12.68 -2.21
N PRO A 133 4.75 11.92 -1.17
CA PRO A 133 5.36 12.50 0.02
C PRO A 133 6.79 13.01 -0.23
N VAL A 134 7.40 12.71 -1.38
CA VAL A 134 8.68 13.31 -1.80
C VAL A 134 8.50 14.82 -1.99
N ASN A 135 7.38 15.22 -2.60
CA ASN A 135 7.08 16.62 -2.91
C ASN A 135 6.30 17.32 -1.78
N ASN A 136 5.56 16.56 -0.97
CA ASN A 136 4.79 17.12 0.14
C ASN A 136 4.78 16.20 1.35
N VAL A 137 5.77 16.38 2.24
CA VAL A 137 5.94 15.59 3.48
C VAL A 137 4.72 15.72 4.42
N ASN A 138 3.94 16.80 4.33
CA ASN A 138 2.75 16.99 5.19
C ASN A 138 1.71 15.89 5.01
N LEU A 139 1.66 15.26 3.83
CA LEU A 139 0.76 14.15 3.55
C LEU A 139 0.92 12.99 4.55
N LEU A 140 2.15 12.78 5.05
CA LEU A 140 2.46 11.72 6.03
C LEU A 140 1.85 11.98 7.42
N LEU A 141 1.36 13.20 7.68
CA LEU A 141 0.65 13.56 8.92
C LEU A 141 -0.88 13.51 8.77
N GLU A 142 -1.41 13.40 7.54
CA GLU A 142 -2.85 13.48 7.28
C GLU A 142 -3.63 12.20 7.57
N VAL A 143 -2.95 11.15 8.04
CA VAL A 143 -3.50 9.82 8.28
C VAL A 143 -4.64 9.80 9.31
N ASP A 144 -4.79 10.85 10.12
CA ASP A 144 -5.90 10.99 11.07
C ASP A 144 -7.21 11.44 10.39
N ASN A 145 -7.14 12.06 9.21
CA ASN A 145 -8.32 12.53 8.47
C ASN A 145 -8.79 11.42 7.52
N ILE A 146 -9.19 10.28 8.09
CA ILE A 146 -9.57 9.13 7.29
C ILE A 146 -10.94 9.39 6.68
N ASN A 147 -10.95 9.65 5.38
CA ASN A 147 -12.17 9.56 4.60
C ASN A 147 -12.11 8.24 3.84
N TYR A 148 -12.69 7.18 4.40
CA TYR A 148 -12.92 5.91 3.70
C TYR A 148 -13.98 6.07 2.60
N LYS A 149 -13.90 7.11 1.77
CA LYS A 149 -14.42 7.01 0.42
C LYS A 149 -13.56 5.93 -0.23
N SER A 150 -14.00 4.68 -0.11
CA SER A 150 -13.50 3.59 -0.92
C SER A 150 -13.56 4.11 -2.35
N LEU A 151 -12.40 4.41 -2.95
CA LEU A 151 -12.36 4.66 -4.37
C LEU A 151 -12.94 3.37 -4.98
N PRO A 152 -14.15 3.41 -5.59
CA PRO A 152 -14.74 2.22 -6.15
C PRO A 152 -13.75 1.63 -7.16
N SER A 153 -13.71 0.30 -7.26
CA SER A 153 -12.80 -0.41 -8.15
C SER A 153 -11.30 -0.19 -7.85
N ARG A 154 -10.95 -0.19 -6.56
CA ARG A 154 -9.57 -0.37 -6.07
C ARG A 154 -9.48 -1.53 -5.08
N PRO A 155 -8.35 -2.25 -5.04
CA PRO A 155 -8.01 -3.15 -3.94
C PRO A 155 -8.08 -2.38 -2.61
N ASN A 156 -8.88 -2.90 -1.69
CA ASN A 156 -9.11 -2.25 -0.40
C ASN A 156 -9.09 -3.25 0.76
N HIS A 157 -8.86 -2.74 1.97
CA HIS A 157 -8.99 -3.56 3.16
C HIS A 157 -10.46 -3.78 3.50
N SER A 158 -10.82 -5.01 3.88
CA SER A 158 -12.18 -5.33 4.33
C SER A 158 -12.52 -4.73 5.70
N ASN A 159 -11.50 -4.37 6.50
CA ASN A 159 -11.60 -3.65 7.77
C ASN A 159 -10.21 -3.15 8.20
N ASP A 160 -10.16 -2.31 9.23
CA ASP A 160 -8.92 -1.82 9.86
C ASP A 160 -8.47 -2.63 11.07
N LEU A 161 -9.08 -3.80 11.33
CA LEU A 161 -8.66 -4.64 12.45
C LEU A 161 -7.22 -5.11 12.21
N LEU A 162 -6.36 -4.80 13.18
CA LEU A 162 -4.98 -5.24 13.25
C LEU A 162 -4.88 -6.32 14.32
N ALA A 163 -4.50 -7.53 13.92
CA ALA A 163 -4.14 -8.60 14.85
C ALA A 163 -2.68 -8.38 15.31
N ILE A 164 -2.49 -7.43 16.24
CA ILE A 164 -1.17 -7.09 16.78
C ILE A 164 -0.72 -8.19 17.74
N LEU A 165 0.43 -8.80 17.47
CA LEU A 165 1.03 -9.80 18.34
C LEU A 165 1.99 -9.14 19.34
N SER A 166 2.05 -9.66 20.57
CA SER A 166 3.12 -9.29 21.51
C SER A 166 4.49 -9.75 20.95
N PRO A 167 5.58 -8.98 21.08
CA PRO A 167 5.77 -7.75 21.86
C PRO A 167 5.65 -6.45 21.05
N TYR A 168 4.91 -6.45 19.93
CA TYR A 168 4.83 -5.27 19.06
C TYR A 168 4.02 -4.13 19.66
N LYS A 169 4.31 -2.89 19.22
CA LYS A 169 3.61 -1.68 19.65
C LYS A 169 2.11 -1.80 19.37
N ASP A 170 1.27 -1.29 20.26
CA ASP A 170 -0.13 -1.06 19.91
C ASP A 170 -0.27 0.04 18.83
N LEU A 171 -1.45 0.14 18.21
CA LEU A 171 -1.71 1.11 17.16
C LEU A 171 -1.54 2.56 17.64
N ALA A 172 -1.90 2.87 18.88
CA ALA A 172 -1.78 4.21 19.44
C ALA A 172 -0.30 4.64 19.56
N THR A 173 0.55 3.70 19.97
CA THR A 173 2.00 3.89 20.12
C THR A 173 2.68 3.95 18.76
N ALA A 174 2.29 3.10 17.81
CA ALA A 174 2.75 3.17 16.43
C ALA A 174 2.42 4.54 15.80
N ARG A 175 1.19 5.04 15.99
CA ARG A 175 0.76 6.38 15.55
C ARG A 175 1.62 7.51 16.15
N ARG A 176 1.83 7.50 17.47
CA ARG A 176 2.69 8.50 18.13
C ARG A 176 4.13 8.44 17.61
N SER A 177 4.66 7.23 17.48
CA SER A 177 5.99 6.97 16.95
C SER A 177 6.15 7.49 15.52
N TRP A 178 5.19 7.18 14.64
CA TRP A 178 5.14 7.67 13.28
C TRP A 178 5.13 9.20 13.20
N ARG A 179 4.24 9.87 13.94
CA ARG A 179 4.18 11.35 13.97
C ARG A 179 5.49 11.97 14.43
N ARG A 180 6.18 11.35 15.39
CA ARG A 180 7.50 11.80 15.85
C ARG A 180 8.51 11.70 14.70
N LYS A 181 8.61 10.54 14.03
CA LYS A 181 9.52 10.34 12.88
C LYS A 181 9.28 11.36 11.77
N VAL A 182 8.02 11.62 11.42
CA VAL A 182 7.68 12.62 10.40
C VAL A 182 8.09 14.03 10.84
N ARG A 183 7.81 14.43 12.09
CA ARG A 183 8.23 15.74 12.61
C ARG A 183 9.75 15.89 12.66
N ASP A 184 10.47 14.85 13.06
CA ASP A 184 11.93 14.89 13.12
C ASP A 184 12.53 15.04 11.72
N LEU A 185 11.98 14.35 10.72
CA LEU A 185 12.31 14.54 9.31
C LEU A 185 12.02 15.98 8.83
N MET A 186 10.85 16.52 9.16
CA MET A 186 10.50 17.89 8.75
C MET A 186 11.47 18.91 9.34
N ARG A 187 11.85 18.76 10.62
CA ARG A 187 12.86 19.59 11.28
C ARG A 187 14.22 19.45 10.59
N SER A 188 14.66 18.23 10.29
CA SER A 188 15.96 18.02 9.64
C SER A 188 16.02 18.60 8.21
N ARG A 189 14.87 18.73 7.55
CA ARG A 189 14.74 19.30 6.19
C ARG A 189 14.29 20.77 6.18
N ASN A 190 14.19 21.44 7.34
CA ASN A 190 13.68 22.81 7.48
C ASN A 190 12.28 23.03 6.85
N ILE A 191 11.41 22.02 6.91
CA ILE A 191 10.03 22.08 6.42
C ILE A 191 9.13 22.61 7.54
N GLU A 192 8.31 23.61 7.23
CA GLU A 192 7.34 24.19 8.17
C GLU A 192 6.29 23.15 8.58
N MET A 193 6.09 22.99 9.89
CA MET A 193 5.09 22.06 10.42
C MET A 193 3.69 22.65 10.27
N PRO A 194 2.68 21.84 9.88
CA PRO A 194 1.31 22.32 9.82
C PRO A 194 0.84 22.73 11.22
N PRO A 195 -0.04 23.74 11.33
CA PRO A 195 -0.62 24.14 12.60
C PRO A 195 -1.30 22.93 13.25
N VAL A 196 -1.12 22.79 14.56
CA VAL A 196 -1.76 21.71 15.34
C VAL A 196 -3.26 21.89 15.21
N LYS A 197 -3.92 21.03 14.43
CA LYS A 197 -5.38 20.97 14.44
C LYS A 197 -5.82 20.44 15.81
N PRO A 198 -6.74 21.13 16.51
CA PRO A 198 -7.28 20.60 17.76
C PRO A 198 -7.93 19.24 17.48
N VAL A 199 -7.64 18.28 18.36
CA VAL A 199 -8.31 16.98 18.36
C VAL A 199 -9.71 17.23 18.91
N ASN A 200 -10.73 17.22 18.04
CA ASN A 200 -12.12 17.18 18.45
C ASN A 200 -12.56 15.73 18.65
#